data_AF-A0A4R9PN77-F1
#
_entry.id   AF-A0A4R9PN77-F1
#
_cell.length_a   1.000
_cell.length_b   1.000
_cell.length_c   1.000
_cell.angle_alpha   90.00
_cell.angle_beta   90.00
_cell.angle_gamma   90.00
#
_symmetry.space_group_name_H-M   'P 1'
#
loop_
_entity.id
_entity.type
_entity.pdbx_description
1 polymer ?
#
loop_
_entity_poly.entity_id
_entity_poly.type
_entity_poly.pdbx_seq_one_letter_code
_entity_poly.pdbx_strand_id
1 'polypeptide(L)'
;MSDRAKGTTKGGRRAKADTAKVDLTAVVVAVNENEPCVLTIGQTDTLPSGPLALEHRSLQSGLRTWVEEQTGHPLGYIEQLY
;
A
#
# COMPACT_ATOMS: atom_id res chain seq x y z
N MET A 1 20.09 20.23 -58.04
CA MET A 1 20.61 18.96 -57.51
C MET A 1 21.35 19.24 -56.21
N SER A 2 20.72 18.93 -55.09
CA SER A 2 21.31 18.40 -53.85
C SER A 2 20.29 18.50 -52.74
N ASP A 3 19.69 17.33 -52.54
CA ASP A 3 18.81 16.92 -51.47
C ASP A 3 19.47 17.13 -50.09
N ARG A 4 18.73 17.66 -49.11
CA ARG A 4 18.92 17.25 -47.71
C ARG A 4 17.70 17.57 -46.85
N ALA A 5 16.84 16.58 -46.73
CA ALA A 5 15.91 16.44 -45.61
C ALA A 5 16.68 16.58 -44.28
N LYS A 6 16.21 17.47 -43.40
CA LYS A 6 16.60 17.44 -41.99
C LYS A 6 15.39 17.01 -41.18
N GLY A 7 15.41 15.72 -40.84
CA GLY A 7 14.36 15.03 -40.13
C GLY A 7 13.96 15.74 -38.84
N THR A 8 12.66 15.75 -38.61
CA THR A 8 12.01 16.12 -37.36
C THR A 8 12.43 15.13 -36.28
N THR A 9 13.43 15.48 -35.46
CA THR A 9 13.71 14.71 -34.25
C THR A 9 12.65 15.04 -33.21
N LYS A 10 11.55 14.30 -33.26
CA LYS A 10 10.49 14.28 -32.26
C LYS A 10 11.12 13.75 -30.97
N GLY A 11 11.61 14.66 -30.13
CA GLY A 11 12.05 14.34 -28.77
C GLY A 11 10.83 13.84 -28.00
N GLY A 12 10.64 12.52 -27.98
CA GLY A 12 9.63 11.89 -27.16
C GLY A 12 9.89 12.31 -25.73
N ARG A 13 8.97 13.09 -25.15
CA ARG A 13 8.87 13.19 -23.70
C ARG A 13 8.76 11.76 -23.20
N ARG A 14 9.84 11.21 -22.64
CA ARG A 14 9.73 10.09 -21.71
C ARG A 14 8.73 10.58 -20.67
N ALA A 15 7.50 10.07 -20.74
CA ALA A 15 6.52 10.33 -19.71
C ALA A 15 7.18 9.90 -18.40
N LYS A 16 7.42 10.85 -17.50
CA LYS A 16 7.92 10.58 -16.17
C LYS A 16 6.90 9.61 -15.57
N ALA A 17 7.32 8.39 -15.24
CA ALA A 17 6.41 7.41 -14.65
C ALA A 17 5.83 8.04 -13.39
N ASP A 18 4.50 8.15 -13.35
CA ASP A 18 3.82 8.67 -12.18
C ASP A 18 3.96 7.63 -11.07
N THR A 19 4.65 8.00 -9.99
CA THR A 19 4.86 7.09 -8.86
C THR A 19 3.60 7.12 -8.00
N ALA A 20 2.72 6.15 -8.22
CA ALA A 20 1.56 5.93 -7.36
C ALA A 20 2.01 5.54 -5.95
N LYS A 21 1.44 6.20 -4.94
CA LYS A 21 1.55 5.78 -3.55
C LYS A 21 0.44 4.79 -3.25
N VAL A 22 0.79 3.68 -2.61
CA VAL A 22 -0.15 2.62 -2.25
C VAL A 22 0.05 2.32 -0.78
N ASP A 23 -1.05 2.22 -0.05
CA ASP A 23 -1.06 1.82 1.35
C ASP A 23 -1.69 0.42 1.50
N LEU A 24 -1.19 -0.33 2.48
CA LEU A 24 -1.78 -1.57 2.95
C LEU A 24 -2.67 -1.23 4.13
N THR A 25 -3.94 -1.62 4.08
CA THR A 25 -4.93 -1.37 5.15
C THR A 25 -5.43 -2.69 5.70
N ALA A 26 -5.46 -2.83 7.02
CA ALA A 26 -5.96 -4.03 7.71
C ALA A 26 -7.34 -3.77 8.30
N VAL A 27 -8.27 -4.70 8.06
CA VAL A 27 -9.50 -4.83 8.86
C VAL A 27 -9.29 -6.01 9.80
N VAL A 28 -8.99 -5.72 11.07
CA VAL A 28 -8.80 -6.78 12.09
C VAL A 28 -10.11 -6.92 12.84
N VAL A 29 -10.76 -8.07 12.67
CA VAL A 29 -12.02 -8.41 13.33
C VAL A 29 -11.78 -9.29 14.54
N ALA A 30 -12.54 -9.04 15.61
CA ALA A 30 -12.55 -9.85 16.82
C ALA A 30 -13.96 -9.96 17.38
N VAL A 31 -14.13 -10.83 18.38
CA VAL A 31 -15.32 -10.86 19.22
C VAL A 31 -14.89 -10.53 20.64
N ASN A 32 -15.42 -9.43 21.19
CA ASN A 32 -15.23 -9.04 22.58
C ASN A 32 -16.58 -9.07 23.29
N GLU A 33 -16.65 -9.70 24.46
CA GLU A 33 -17.91 -9.81 25.23
C GLU A 33 -19.11 -10.29 24.39
N ASN A 34 -18.86 -11.23 23.47
CA ASN A 34 -19.87 -11.79 22.57
C ASN A 34 -20.42 -10.81 21.51
N GLU A 35 -19.75 -9.66 21.32
CA GLU A 35 -20.04 -8.68 20.28
C GLU A 35 -18.89 -8.61 19.25
N PRO A 36 -19.19 -8.58 17.94
CA PRO A 36 -18.16 -8.38 16.92
C PRO A 36 -17.64 -6.95 16.98
N CYS A 37 -16.32 -6.80 16.95
CA CYS A 37 -15.65 -5.51 16.92
C CYS A 37 -14.55 -5.47 15.86
N VAL A 38 -14.16 -4.25 15.48
CA VAL A 38 -13.04 -3.98 14.59
C VAL A 38 -12.00 -3.19 15.35
N LEU A 39 -10.73 -3.58 15.22
CA LEU A 39 -9.62 -2.85 15.83
C LEU A 39 -9.38 -1.55 15.07
N THR A 40 -9.35 -0.45 15.81
CA THR A 40 -9.00 0.89 15.31
C THR A 40 -7.77 1.42 16.06
N ILE A 41 -7.14 2.44 15.48
CA ILE A 41 -5.96 3.13 16.03
C ILE A 41 -6.24 4.63 16.21
N GLY A 42 -5.55 5.23 17.17
CA GLY A 42 -5.66 6.67 17.45
C GLY A 42 -6.99 7.04 18.12
N GLN A 43 -7.52 8.22 17.79
CA GLN A 43 -8.76 8.77 18.37
C GLN A 43 -9.88 8.93 17.33
N THR A 44 -9.67 8.47 16.10
CA THR A 44 -10.53 8.78 14.95
C THR A 44 -11.07 7.55 14.22
N ASP A 45 -11.25 6.42 14.91
CA ASP A 45 -11.74 5.16 14.33
C ASP A 45 -11.00 4.75 13.04
N THR A 46 -9.69 5.00 12.99
CA THR A 46 -8.86 4.73 11.82
C THR A 46 -8.43 3.26 11.82
N LEU A 47 -8.46 2.62 10.65
CA LEU A 47 -7.93 1.26 10.51
C LEU A 47 -6.40 1.25 10.53
N PRO A 48 -5.76 0.22 11.11
CA PRO A 48 -4.32 0.05 10.99
C PRO A 48 -3.90 0.02 9.52
N SER A 49 -2.95 0.87 9.15
CA SER A 49 -2.52 1.01 7.76
C SER A 49 -1.10 1.55 7.66
N GLY A 50 -0.46 1.33 6.52
CA GLY A 50 0.88 1.88 6.27
C GLY A 50 1.30 1.71 4.81
N PRO A 51 2.35 2.42 4.37
CA PRO A 51 2.77 2.39 2.99
C PRO A 51 3.24 0.99 2.57
N LEU A 52 2.98 0.65 1.31
CA LEU A 52 3.64 -0.46 0.64
C LEU A 52 5.13 -0.12 0.50
N ALA A 53 5.96 -0.76 1.32
CA ALA A 53 7.41 -0.58 1.32
C ALA A 53 8.13 -1.81 0.75
N LEU A 54 9.19 -1.57 -0.05
CA LEU A 54 10.03 -2.60 -0.64
C LEU A 54 10.87 -3.38 0.38
N GLU A 55 10.98 -2.86 1.60
CA GLU A 55 11.69 -3.50 2.72
C GLU A 55 10.98 -4.79 3.17
N HIS A 56 9.66 -4.86 2.96
CA HIS A 56 8.86 -6.05 3.27
C HIS A 56 8.87 -7.05 2.11
N ARG A 57 9.08 -8.33 2.43
CA ARG A 57 9.23 -9.41 1.43
C ARG A 57 7.91 -9.80 0.75
N SER A 58 6.77 -9.37 1.28
CA SER A 58 5.42 -9.55 0.73
C SER A 58 4.41 -8.55 1.31
N LEU A 59 3.26 -8.35 0.64
CA LEU A 59 2.15 -7.53 1.15
C LEU A 59 1.71 -7.97 2.55
N GLN A 60 1.57 -9.28 2.75
CA GLN A 60 1.18 -9.83 4.05
C GLN A 60 2.23 -9.59 5.13
N SER A 61 3.53 -9.64 4.79
CA SER A 61 4.57 -9.33 5.77
C SER A 61 4.55 -7.86 6.18
N GLY A 62 4.37 -6.94 5.22
CA GLY A 62 4.25 -5.51 5.52
C GLY A 62 3.01 -5.20 6.34
N LEU A 63 1.86 -5.80 5.99
CA LEU A 63 0.62 -5.63 6.75
C LEU A 63 0.74 -6.14 8.19
N ARG A 64 1.41 -7.28 8.41
CA ARG A 64 1.71 -7.79 9.76
C ARG A 64 2.55 -6.79 10.55
N THR A 65 3.65 -6.31 9.97
CA THR A 65 4.53 -5.34 10.61
C THR A 65 3.77 -4.08 11.00
N TRP A 66 3.01 -3.48 10.08
CA TRP A 66 2.26 -2.26 10.36
C TRP A 66 1.24 -2.44 11.48
N VAL A 67 0.50 -3.55 11.48
CA VAL A 67 -0.49 -3.82 12.54
C VAL A 67 0.19 -4.04 13.88
N GLU A 68 1.27 -4.82 13.93
CA GLU A 68 1.99 -5.08 15.17
C GLU A 68 2.63 -3.80 15.74
N GLU A 69 3.23 -2.96 14.90
CA GLU A 69 3.82 -1.69 15.32
C GLU A 69 2.77 -0.68 15.83
N GLN A 70 1.58 -0.63 15.21
CA GLN A 70 0.54 0.34 15.57
C GLN A 70 -0.33 -0.11 16.75
N THR A 71 -0.43 -1.42 16.99
CA THR A 71 -1.41 -1.99 17.93
C THR A 71 -0.80 -2.88 19.00
N GLY A 72 0.43 -3.34 18.81
CA GLY A 72 1.08 -4.33 19.67
C GLY A 72 0.54 -5.77 19.51
N HIS A 73 -0.39 -6.00 18.58
CA HIS A 73 -1.02 -7.30 18.38
C HIS A 73 -0.46 -8.02 17.14
N PRO A 74 0.17 -9.20 17.31
CA PRO A 74 0.62 -9.99 16.17
C PRO A 74 -0.57 -10.65 15.45
N LEU A 75 -0.53 -10.67 14.11
CA LEU A 75 -1.57 -11.29 13.29
C LEU A 75 -1.24 -12.74 12.91
N GLY A 76 -2.16 -13.66 13.22
CA GLY A 76 -2.09 -15.05 12.79
C GLY A 76 -2.54 -15.24 11.33
N TYR A 77 -3.86 -15.23 11.11
CA TYR A 77 -4.47 -15.41 9.80
C TYR A 77 -4.72 -14.07 9.10
N ILE A 78 -4.44 -14.03 7.79
CA ILE A 78 -4.68 -12.86 6.94
C ILE A 78 -5.27 -13.35 5.62
N GLU A 79 -6.34 -12.71 5.19
CA GLU A 79 -6.94 -12.86 3.87
C GLU A 79 -6.92 -11.52 3.13
N GLN A 80 -6.65 -11.53 1.82
CA GLN A 80 -6.66 -10.33 1.00
C GLN A 80 -8.07 -10.12 0.43
N LEU A 81 -8.62 -8.91 0.60
CA LEU A 81 -9.96 -8.58 0.13
C LEU A 81 -9.98 -8.00 -1.29
N TYR A 82 -8.95 -7.24 -1.68
CA TYR A 82 -8.76 -6.64 -3.01
C TYR A 82 -7.31 -6.23 -3.24
#